data_AF-A0A9D7AQ41-F1
#
_entry.id   AF-A0A9D7AQ41-F1
#
_cell.length_a   1.000
_cell.length_b   1.000
_cell.length_c   1.000
_cell.angle_alpha   90.00
_cell.angle_beta   90.00
_cell.angle_gamma   90.00
#
_symmetry.space_group_name_H-M   'P 1'
#
loop_
_entity.id
_entity.type
_entity.pdbx_description
1 polymer ?
#
loop_
_entity_poly.entity_id
_entity_poly.type
_entity_poly.pdbx_seq_one_letter_code
_entity_poly.pdbx_strand_id
1 'polypeptide(L)'
;MIAVAGSVLVFVLWMWDWSVDAAHAPDTVWLRLLMSASFLSYPLAIRVGVRRSLPLVFYGMALWLQMVFLWVLARLDGGAVHGMAGFLFWFIVPPLMTFVLPLRGNILGNLAVVACPSLLAVGLGLLPQMDLFKLNALLVPAGVITIAGHIMIDRLLRRIYEYRWQFQWRSVAIDALAEGVVVVQHGLICYANQAAAAMVGRTPEQIVGPPGAISLTWTTNRTFRNPCWSRHRTAKPRGCVWGVRPLTGRASRPRWCR
;
A
#
# COMPACT_ATOMS: atom_id res chain seq x y z
N MET A 1 8.87 5.26 -20.51
CA MET A 1 7.71 4.42 -20.15
C MET A 1 6.39 5.19 -20.14
N ILE A 2 6.26 6.29 -19.37
CA ILE A 2 4.99 7.06 -19.29
C ILE A 2 4.51 7.57 -20.66
N ALA A 3 5.39 8.14 -21.48
CA ALA A 3 5.03 8.62 -22.82
C ALA A 3 4.55 7.51 -23.77
N VAL A 4 5.13 6.31 -23.66
CA VAL A 4 4.74 5.14 -24.47
C VAL A 4 3.35 4.65 -24.04
N ALA A 5 3.11 4.50 -22.73
CA ALA A 5 1.81 4.11 -22.21
C ALA A 5 0.72 5.14 -22.57
N GLY A 6 1.02 6.43 -22.48
CA GLY A 6 0.12 7.50 -22.92
C GLY A 6 -0.20 7.43 -24.41
N SER A 7 0.81 7.23 -25.26
CA SER A 7 0.62 7.10 -26.71
C SER A 7 -0.22 5.88 -27.08
N VAL A 8 0.00 4.74 -26.42
CA VAL A 8 -0.80 3.52 -26.60
C VAL A 8 -2.24 3.76 -26.16
N LEU A 9 -2.45 4.37 -25.00
CA LEU A 9 -3.79 4.68 -24.50
C LEU A 9 -4.57 5.59 -25.47
N VAL A 10 -3.92 6.63 -25.99
CA VAL A 10 -4.49 7.56 -26.98
C VAL A 10 -4.87 6.84 -28.25
N PHE A 11 -3.98 5.98 -28.77
CA PHE A 11 -4.23 5.22 -29.98
C PHE A 11 -5.40 4.24 -29.81
N VAL A 12 -5.45 3.50 -28.69
CA VAL A 12 -6.54 2.56 -28.39
C VAL A 12 -7.88 3.31 -28.23
N LEU A 13 -7.88 4.43 -27.53
CA LEU A 13 -9.08 5.24 -27.35
C LEU A 13 -9.56 5.89 -28.65
N TRP A 14 -8.63 6.31 -29.51
CA TRP A 14 -8.98 6.83 -30.83
C TRP A 14 -9.51 5.72 -31.75
N MET A 15 -8.92 4.53 -31.70
CA MET A 15 -9.45 3.36 -32.42
C MET A 15 -10.85 2.97 -31.94
N TRP A 16 -11.13 3.15 -30.65
CA TRP A 16 -12.48 3.00 -30.11
C TRP A 16 -13.47 4.02 -30.72
N ASP A 17 -13.04 5.27 -30.95
CA ASP A 17 -13.91 6.29 -31.57
C ASP A 17 -14.37 5.86 -32.97
N TRP A 18 -13.50 5.21 -33.75
CA TRP A 18 -13.86 4.60 -35.04
C TRP A 18 -14.92 3.49 -34.94
N SER A 19 -14.99 2.80 -33.81
CA SER A 19 -16.00 1.76 -33.58
C SER A 19 -17.37 2.33 -33.18
N VAL A 20 -17.39 3.54 -32.60
CA VAL A 20 -18.62 4.23 -32.21
C VAL A 20 -19.18 5.02 -33.39
N ASP A 21 -18.35 5.85 -34.02
CA ASP A 21 -18.74 6.73 -35.11
C ASP A 21 -17.53 7.01 -36.02
N ALA A 22 -17.43 6.25 -37.11
CA ALA A 22 -16.36 6.38 -38.08
C ALA A 22 -16.39 7.72 -38.85
N ALA A 23 -17.54 8.41 -38.93
CA ALA A 23 -17.67 9.66 -39.67
C ALA A 23 -16.98 10.82 -38.93
N HIS A 24 -17.19 10.91 -37.61
CA HIS A 24 -16.63 11.99 -36.78
C HIS A 24 -15.36 11.59 -36.01
N ALA A 25 -14.93 10.32 -36.08
CA ALA A 25 -13.69 9.85 -35.43
C ALA A 25 -12.43 10.69 -35.77
N PRO A 26 -12.21 11.15 -37.02
CA PRO A 26 -11.05 11.99 -37.34
C PRO A 26 -11.01 13.31 -36.57
N ASP A 27 -12.17 13.91 -36.27
CA ASP A 27 -12.29 15.21 -35.60
C ASP A 27 -11.91 15.15 -34.12
N THR A 28 -11.89 13.95 -33.54
CA THR A 28 -11.53 13.72 -32.13
C THR A 28 -10.03 13.59 -31.90
N VAL A 29 -9.22 13.41 -32.95
CA VAL A 29 -7.78 13.08 -32.81
C VAL A 29 -7.03 14.16 -32.02
N TRP A 30 -7.36 15.43 -32.23
CA TRP A 30 -6.74 16.55 -31.53
C TRP A 30 -7.10 16.58 -30.05
N LEU A 31 -8.33 16.22 -29.69
CA LEU A 31 -8.73 16.09 -28.29
C LEU A 31 -8.00 14.92 -27.62
N ARG A 32 -7.82 13.80 -28.33
CA ARG A 32 -7.07 12.65 -27.83
C ARG A 32 -5.59 12.99 -27.59
N LEU A 33 -4.98 13.75 -28.50
CA LEU A 33 -3.63 14.29 -28.32
C LEU A 33 -3.55 15.28 -27.13
N LEU A 34 -4.55 16.15 -26.97
CA LEU A 34 -4.65 17.06 -25.84
C LEU A 34 -4.76 16.31 -24.51
N MET A 35 -5.56 15.23 -24.44
CA MET A 35 -5.61 14.36 -23.27
C MET A 35 -4.24 13.76 -22.96
N SER A 36 -3.52 13.27 -23.98
CA SER A 36 -2.16 12.74 -23.83
C SER A 36 -1.20 13.77 -23.23
N ALA A 37 -1.18 14.97 -23.79
CA ALA A 37 -0.32 16.06 -23.34
C ALA A 37 -0.65 16.46 -21.89
N SER A 38 -1.94 16.43 -21.53
CA SER A 38 -2.40 16.77 -20.18
C SER A 38 -1.87 15.82 -19.10
N PHE A 39 -1.60 14.54 -19.42
CA PHE A 39 -0.96 13.61 -18.49
C PHE A 39 0.48 13.99 -18.11
N LEU A 40 1.14 14.84 -18.90
CA LEU A 40 2.50 15.31 -18.58
C LEU A 40 2.53 16.34 -17.43
N SER A 41 1.39 16.94 -17.09
CA SER A 41 1.30 17.92 -16.01
C SER A 41 1.71 17.33 -14.65
N TYR A 42 1.30 16.09 -14.35
CA TYR A 42 1.62 15.42 -13.10
C TYR A 42 3.12 15.09 -12.92
N PRO A 43 3.82 14.41 -13.85
CA PRO A 43 5.26 14.19 -13.72
C PRO A 43 6.06 15.49 -13.76
N LEU A 44 5.57 16.52 -14.48
CA LEU A 44 6.19 17.85 -14.45
C LEU A 44 6.09 18.49 -13.05
N ALA A 45 4.93 18.41 -12.39
CA ALA A 45 4.75 18.90 -11.03
C ALA A 45 5.65 18.17 -10.02
N ILE A 46 5.87 16.87 -10.20
CA ILE A 46 6.83 16.10 -9.40
C ILE A 46 8.25 16.60 -9.63
N ARG A 47 8.67 16.85 -10.88
CA ARG A 47 10.01 17.39 -11.20
C ARG A 47 10.25 18.77 -10.62
N VAL A 48 9.24 19.63 -10.62
CA VAL A 48 9.31 20.98 -10.02
C VAL A 48 9.31 20.92 -8.48
N GLY A 49 9.01 19.76 -7.88
CA GLY A 49 9.08 19.56 -6.44
C GLY A 49 7.86 20.05 -5.68
N VAL A 50 6.71 20.21 -6.34
CA VAL A 50 5.50 20.81 -5.76
C VAL A 50 4.73 19.81 -4.89
N ARG A 51 5.35 19.29 -3.84
CA ARG A 51 4.81 18.17 -3.04
C ARG A 51 3.50 18.51 -2.31
N ARG A 52 3.33 19.75 -1.86
CA ARG A 52 2.19 20.15 -1.02
C ARG A 52 0.87 20.24 -1.80
N SER A 53 0.92 20.62 -3.08
CA SER A 53 -0.27 20.73 -3.94
C SER A 53 -0.40 19.60 -4.96
N LEU A 54 0.41 18.53 -4.85
CA LEU A 54 0.24 17.32 -5.67
C LEU A 54 -1.20 16.78 -5.72
N PRO A 55 -1.97 16.73 -4.61
CA PRO A 55 -3.36 16.28 -4.69
C PRO A 55 -4.22 17.18 -5.57
N LEU A 56 -4.00 18.50 -5.48
CA LEU A 56 -4.75 19.49 -6.25
C LEU A 56 -4.38 19.44 -7.73
N VAL A 57 -3.10 19.25 -8.04
CA VAL A 57 -2.64 19.04 -9.43
C VAL A 57 -3.23 17.74 -9.99
N PHE A 58 -3.20 16.65 -9.22
CA PHE A 58 -3.73 15.36 -9.66
C PHE A 58 -5.23 15.42 -9.94
N TYR A 59 -6.03 15.90 -8.99
CA TYR A 59 -7.48 15.99 -9.18
C TYR A 59 -7.87 17.09 -10.17
N GLY A 60 -7.15 18.20 -10.23
CA GLY A 60 -7.33 19.22 -11.26
C GLY A 60 -7.10 18.66 -12.66
N MET A 61 -6.02 17.89 -12.84
CA MET A 61 -5.75 17.17 -14.09
C MET A 61 -6.84 16.13 -14.38
N ALA A 62 -7.29 15.36 -13.37
CA ALA A 62 -8.34 14.35 -13.56
C ALA A 62 -9.67 14.99 -14.01
N LEU A 63 -10.10 16.08 -13.36
CA LEU A 63 -11.29 16.83 -13.74
C LEU A 63 -11.14 17.41 -15.15
N TRP A 64 -10.00 18.01 -15.46
CA TRP A 64 -9.70 18.50 -16.81
C TRP A 64 -9.81 17.40 -17.87
N LEU A 65 -9.21 16.25 -17.63
CA LEU A 65 -9.29 15.10 -18.54
C LEU A 65 -10.73 14.58 -18.68
N GLN A 66 -11.52 14.63 -17.61
CA GLN A 66 -12.95 14.29 -17.62
C GLN A 66 -13.73 15.27 -18.51
N MET A 67 -13.41 16.56 -18.48
CA MET A 67 -14.01 17.56 -19.38
C MET A 67 -13.66 17.30 -20.84
N VAL A 68 -12.37 17.09 -21.13
CA VAL A 68 -11.92 16.81 -22.51
C VAL A 68 -12.55 15.51 -23.02
N PHE A 69 -12.69 14.50 -22.17
CA PHE A 69 -13.39 13.25 -22.50
C PHE A 69 -14.87 13.48 -22.83
N LEU A 70 -15.59 14.29 -22.04
CA LEU A 70 -16.97 14.67 -22.36
C LEU A 70 -17.07 15.42 -23.70
N TRP A 71 -16.09 16.27 -24.03
CA TRP A 71 -16.01 16.93 -25.33
C TRP A 71 -15.73 15.97 -26.50
N VAL A 72 -15.05 14.85 -26.27
CA VAL A 72 -14.93 13.78 -27.27
C VAL A 72 -16.30 13.14 -27.48
N LEU A 73 -16.97 12.75 -26.40
CA LEU A 73 -18.28 12.08 -26.49
C LEU A 73 -19.35 12.97 -27.11
N ALA A 74 -19.29 14.29 -26.90
CA ALA A 74 -20.22 15.25 -27.48
C ALA A 74 -20.03 15.43 -29.00
N ARG A 75 -18.87 15.02 -29.56
CA ARG A 75 -18.57 15.08 -31.00
C ARG A 75 -18.94 13.79 -31.74
N LEU A 76 -19.15 12.68 -31.04
CA LEU A 76 -19.46 11.38 -31.63
C LEU A 76 -20.96 11.12 -31.56
N ASP A 77 -21.57 10.75 -32.67
CA ASP A 77 -22.96 10.34 -32.68
C ASP A 77 -23.12 9.04 -31.87
N GLY A 78 -23.96 9.08 -30.82
CA GLY A 78 -24.11 7.96 -29.88
C GLY A 78 -22.98 7.83 -28.85
N GLY A 79 -22.06 8.80 -28.77
CA GLY A 79 -20.99 8.84 -27.77
C GLY A 79 -21.50 8.82 -26.33
N ALA A 80 -22.65 9.47 -26.06
CA ALA A 80 -23.30 9.43 -24.74
C ALA A 80 -23.69 8.02 -24.29
N VAL A 81 -24.13 7.16 -25.21
CA VAL A 81 -24.63 5.82 -24.89
C VAL A 81 -23.46 4.85 -24.67
N HIS A 82 -22.48 4.87 -25.58
CA HIS A 82 -21.34 3.94 -25.55
C HIS A 82 -20.21 4.40 -24.62
N GLY A 83 -20.13 5.70 -24.34
CA GLY A 83 -19.09 6.30 -23.50
C GLY A 83 -19.28 6.14 -21.99
N MET A 84 -20.46 5.69 -21.53
CA MET A 84 -20.75 5.54 -20.09
C MET A 84 -19.79 4.56 -19.39
N ALA A 85 -19.38 3.47 -20.06
CA ALA A 85 -18.41 2.53 -19.50
C ALA A 85 -17.04 3.19 -19.26
N GLY A 86 -16.64 4.14 -20.11
CA GLY A 86 -15.42 4.91 -19.94
C GLY A 86 -15.37 5.73 -18.65
N PHE A 87 -16.52 6.08 -18.06
CA PHE A 87 -16.56 6.77 -16.78
C PHE A 87 -16.07 5.93 -15.60
N LEU A 88 -16.28 4.61 -15.65
CA LEU A 88 -15.85 3.71 -14.58
C LEU A 88 -14.33 3.67 -14.44
N PHE A 89 -13.58 3.92 -15.52
CA PHE A 89 -12.12 4.02 -15.49
C PHE A 89 -11.64 5.09 -14.50
N TRP A 90 -12.33 6.24 -14.44
CA TRP A 90 -11.98 7.35 -13.54
C TRP A 90 -12.14 7.01 -12.06
N PHE A 91 -12.85 5.92 -11.72
CA PHE A 91 -13.01 5.44 -10.35
C PHE A 91 -11.97 4.41 -9.93
N ILE A 92 -11.25 3.81 -10.89
CA ILE A 92 -10.19 2.82 -10.65
C ILE A 92 -8.86 3.50 -10.32
N VAL A 93 -8.57 4.64 -10.94
CA VAL A 93 -7.30 5.36 -10.76
C VAL A 93 -7.13 5.97 -9.36
N PRO A 94 -8.13 6.62 -8.74
CA PRO A 94 -7.97 7.27 -7.44
C PRO A 94 -7.56 6.31 -6.30
N PRO A 95 -8.16 5.11 -6.15
CA PRO A 95 -7.71 4.12 -5.17
C PRO A 95 -6.21 3.79 -5.28
N LEU A 96 -5.69 3.68 -6.49
CA LEU A 96 -4.26 3.43 -6.73
C LEU A 96 -3.38 4.63 -6.31
N MET A 97 -3.92 5.84 -6.26
CA MET A 97 -3.22 7.04 -5.82
C MET A 97 -3.32 7.28 -4.30
N THR A 98 -4.11 6.46 -3.58
CA THR A 98 -4.20 6.50 -2.11
C THR A 98 -2.85 6.34 -1.41
N PHE A 99 -1.90 5.64 -2.03
CA PHE A 99 -0.55 5.45 -1.48
C PHE A 99 0.28 6.74 -1.43
N VAL A 100 -0.06 7.72 -2.27
CA VAL A 100 0.72 8.95 -2.45
C VAL A 100 0.04 10.15 -1.81
N LEU A 101 -1.30 10.19 -1.82
CA LEU A 101 -2.08 11.36 -1.44
C LEU A 101 -2.78 11.17 -0.08
N PRO A 102 -2.95 12.25 0.71
CA PRO A 102 -3.63 12.18 1.99
C PRO A 102 -5.13 11.85 1.82
N LEU A 103 -5.69 11.07 2.75
CA LEU A 103 -7.08 10.61 2.73
C LEU A 103 -8.10 11.73 2.48
N ARG A 104 -7.95 12.88 3.15
CA ARG A 104 -8.85 14.04 2.97
C ARG A 104 -8.86 14.55 1.54
N GLY A 105 -7.67 14.64 0.92
CA GLY A 105 -7.53 15.06 -0.47
C GLY A 105 -8.19 14.07 -1.43
N ASN A 106 -8.08 12.77 -1.14
CA ASN A 106 -8.72 11.75 -1.96
C ASN A 106 -10.24 11.74 -1.85
N ILE A 107 -10.79 11.93 -0.65
CA ILE A 107 -12.24 12.02 -0.47
C ILE A 107 -12.80 13.23 -1.22
N LEU A 108 -12.21 14.42 -1.02
CA LEU A 108 -12.65 15.64 -1.70
C LEU A 108 -12.49 15.54 -3.22
N GLY A 109 -11.36 15.03 -3.68
CA GLY A 109 -11.10 14.84 -5.10
C GLY A 109 -12.07 13.87 -5.75
N ASN A 110 -12.37 12.74 -5.10
CA ASN A 110 -13.32 11.78 -5.62
C ASN A 110 -14.76 12.33 -5.64
N LEU A 111 -15.16 13.10 -4.62
CA LEU A 111 -16.44 13.81 -4.65
C LEU A 111 -16.53 14.77 -5.83
N ALA A 112 -15.44 15.48 -6.14
CA ALA A 112 -15.38 16.34 -7.32
C ALA A 112 -15.50 15.53 -8.63
N VAL A 113 -14.83 14.38 -8.73
CA VAL A 113 -14.90 13.47 -9.91
C VAL A 113 -16.31 12.89 -10.10
N VAL A 114 -17.05 12.63 -9.02
CA VAL A 114 -18.46 12.20 -9.08
C VAL A 114 -19.37 13.35 -9.53
N ALA A 115 -19.19 14.55 -8.96
CA ALA A 115 -20.06 15.68 -9.23
C ALA A 115 -19.84 16.29 -10.62
N CYS A 116 -18.60 16.24 -11.13
CA CYS A 116 -18.19 16.95 -12.33
C CYS A 116 -18.98 16.52 -13.59
N PRO A 117 -19.16 15.23 -13.92
CA PRO A 117 -19.95 14.84 -15.09
C PRO A 117 -21.38 15.33 -15.01
N SER A 118 -22.01 15.24 -13.84
CA SER A 118 -23.40 15.66 -13.65
C SER A 118 -23.55 17.18 -13.80
N LEU A 119 -22.59 17.95 -13.29
CA LEU A 119 -22.54 19.41 -13.44
C LEU A 119 -22.27 19.83 -14.89
N LEU A 120 -21.37 19.15 -15.60
CA LEU A 120 -21.03 19.50 -16.98
C LEU A 120 -22.09 19.05 -17.98
N ALA A 121 -22.65 17.85 -17.80
CA ALA A 121 -23.68 17.32 -18.69
C ALA A 121 -24.97 18.15 -18.62
N VAL A 122 -25.40 18.55 -17.42
CA VAL A 122 -26.66 19.28 -17.22
C VAL A 122 -26.46 20.79 -17.07
N GLY A 123 -25.52 21.22 -16.23
CA GLY A 123 -25.31 22.64 -15.94
C GLY A 123 -24.73 23.44 -17.12
N LEU A 124 -23.95 22.79 -17.99
CA LEU A 124 -23.42 23.40 -19.22
C LEU A 124 -24.03 22.84 -20.50
N GLY A 125 -24.97 21.88 -20.39
CA GLY A 125 -25.64 21.29 -21.55
C GLY A 125 -24.72 20.54 -22.52
N LEU A 126 -23.58 20.04 -22.05
CA LEU A 126 -22.56 19.43 -22.92
C LEU A 126 -23.03 18.12 -23.58
N LEU A 127 -23.92 17.38 -22.91
CA LEU A 127 -24.46 16.09 -23.35
C LEU A 127 -25.97 16.03 -23.05
N PRO A 128 -26.81 16.75 -23.82
CA PRO A 128 -28.25 16.84 -23.56
C PRO A 128 -28.97 15.51 -23.78
N GLN A 129 -28.35 14.58 -24.52
CA GLN A 129 -28.88 13.25 -24.80
C GLN A 129 -28.71 12.27 -23.62
N MET A 130 -27.91 12.62 -22.62
CA MET A 130 -27.57 11.73 -21.52
C MET A 130 -28.58 11.86 -20.38
N ASP A 131 -29.28 10.76 -20.09
CA ASP A 131 -30.21 10.69 -18.97
C ASP A 131 -29.46 10.79 -17.64
N LEU A 132 -29.68 11.91 -16.92
CA LEU A 132 -29.04 12.20 -15.64
C LEU A 132 -29.28 11.09 -14.61
N PHE A 133 -30.45 10.46 -14.64
CA PHE A 133 -30.78 9.41 -13.71
C PHE A 133 -29.89 8.18 -13.94
N LYS A 134 -29.74 7.76 -15.21
CA LYS A 134 -28.84 6.64 -15.58
C LYS A 134 -27.39 6.95 -15.25
N LEU A 135 -26.94 8.18 -15.51
CA LEU A 135 -25.59 8.62 -15.20
C LEU A 135 -25.32 8.55 -13.69
N ASN A 136 -26.18 9.16 -12.87
CA ASN A 136 -26.00 9.20 -11.42
C ASN A 136 -26.18 7.81 -10.77
N ALA A 137 -27.07 6.97 -11.31
CA ALA A 137 -27.24 5.59 -10.87
C ALA A 137 -25.96 4.75 -11.05
N LEU A 138 -25.08 5.12 -11.99
CA LEU A 138 -23.78 4.49 -12.17
C LEU A 138 -22.67 5.19 -11.36
N LEU A 139 -22.58 6.52 -11.44
CA LEU A 139 -21.48 7.30 -10.85
C LEU A 139 -21.52 7.31 -9.32
N VAL A 140 -22.71 7.43 -8.71
CA VAL A 140 -22.82 7.56 -7.25
C VAL A 140 -22.39 6.26 -6.55
N PRO A 141 -22.87 5.06 -6.93
CA PRO A 141 -22.38 3.82 -6.34
C PRO A 141 -20.89 3.60 -6.56
N ALA A 142 -20.38 3.88 -7.77
CA ALA A 142 -18.94 3.79 -8.06
C ALA A 142 -18.13 4.72 -7.15
N GLY A 143 -18.57 5.97 -7.00
CA GLY A 143 -17.97 6.94 -6.09
C GLY A 143 -17.95 6.48 -4.64
N VAL A 144 -19.08 5.95 -4.13
CA VAL A 144 -19.20 5.43 -2.76
C VAL A 144 -18.25 4.26 -2.53
N ILE A 145 -18.21 3.29 -3.45
CA ILE A 145 -17.30 2.13 -3.37
C ILE A 145 -15.84 2.61 -3.36
N THR A 146 -15.51 3.57 -4.22
CA THR A 146 -14.17 4.16 -4.27
C THR A 146 -13.82 4.85 -2.96
N ILE A 147 -14.71 5.67 -2.36
CA ILE A 147 -14.47 6.30 -1.04
C ILE A 147 -14.24 5.23 0.04
N ALA A 148 -15.10 4.21 0.09
CA ALA A 148 -14.94 3.11 1.03
C ALA A 148 -13.60 2.39 0.85
N GLY A 149 -13.18 2.17 -0.40
CA GLY A 149 -11.88 1.63 -0.77
C GLY A 149 -10.71 2.48 -0.24
N HIS A 150 -10.77 3.80 -0.40
CA HIS A 150 -9.76 4.71 0.15
C HIS A 150 -9.65 4.61 1.67
N ILE A 151 -10.79 4.61 2.37
CA ILE A 151 -10.82 4.47 3.84
C ILE A 151 -10.23 3.13 4.27
N MET A 152 -10.57 2.05 3.56
CA MET A 152 -10.06 0.71 3.85
C MET A 152 -8.54 0.63 3.61
N ILE A 153 -8.05 1.11 2.47
CA ILE A 153 -6.62 1.11 2.14
C ILE A 153 -5.83 1.97 3.13
N ASP A 154 -6.31 3.17 3.49
CA ASP A 154 -5.67 4.04 4.49
C ASP A 154 -5.56 3.33 5.85
N ARG A 155 -6.64 2.65 6.29
CA ARG A 155 -6.62 1.85 7.53
C ARG A 155 -5.64 0.68 7.45
N LEU A 156 -5.57 -0.03 6.33
CA LEU A 156 -4.65 -1.14 6.13
C LEU A 156 -3.19 -0.65 6.15
N LEU A 157 -2.89 0.45 5.47
CA LEU A 157 -1.56 1.05 5.45
C LEU A 157 -1.13 1.51 6.85
N ARG A 158 -2.01 2.15 7.61
CA ARG A 158 -1.73 2.51 9.02
C ARG A 158 -1.41 1.29 9.86
N ARG A 159 -2.19 0.22 9.75
CA ARG A 159 -1.93 -1.03 10.48
C ARG A 159 -0.59 -1.65 10.09
N ILE A 160 -0.27 -1.72 8.80
CA ILE A 160 1.01 -2.24 8.31
C ILE A 160 2.18 -1.40 8.86
N TYR A 161 2.03 -0.08 8.88
CA TYR A 161 3.04 0.82 9.41
C TYR A 161 3.25 0.63 10.91
N GLU A 162 2.17 0.54 11.69
CA GLU A 162 2.20 0.26 13.14
C GLU A 162 2.88 -1.08 13.44
N TYR A 163 2.57 -2.13 12.67
CA TYR A 163 3.23 -3.42 12.82
C TYR A 163 4.73 -3.33 12.54
N ARG A 164 5.14 -2.68 11.43
CA ARG A 164 6.56 -2.47 11.11
C ARG A 164 7.28 -1.70 12.21
N TRP A 165 6.63 -0.67 12.76
CA TRP A 165 7.15 0.10 13.88
C TRP A 165 7.36 -0.77 15.11
N GLN A 166 6.37 -1.57 15.51
CA GLN A 166 6.50 -2.47 16.66
C GLN A 166 7.61 -3.51 16.47
N PHE A 167 7.76 -4.06 15.26
CA PHE A 167 8.85 -4.99 14.96
C PHE A 167 10.23 -4.32 15.08
N GLN A 168 10.38 -3.11 14.54
CA GLN A 168 11.64 -2.37 14.60
C GLN A 168 12.00 -1.95 16.02
N TRP A 169 11.01 -1.55 16.84
CA TRP A 169 11.27 -1.26 18.25
C TRP A 169 11.64 -2.49 19.05
N ARG A 170 11.01 -3.64 18.78
CA ARG A 170 11.37 -4.89 19.45
C ARG A 170 12.77 -5.36 19.08
N SER A 171 13.18 -5.24 17.81
CA SER A 171 14.54 -5.61 17.42
C SER A 171 15.57 -4.71 18.08
N VAL A 172 15.36 -3.38 18.05
CA VAL A 172 16.26 -2.42 18.71
C VAL A 172 16.31 -2.65 20.23
N ALA A 173 15.17 -2.90 20.87
CA ALA A 173 15.14 -3.19 22.30
C ALA A 173 15.88 -4.49 22.63
N ILE A 174 15.71 -5.55 21.84
CA ILE A 174 16.41 -6.82 22.03
C ILE A 174 17.91 -6.68 21.77
N ASP A 175 18.31 -5.90 20.77
CA ASP A 175 19.72 -5.61 20.48
C ASP A 175 20.36 -4.73 21.56
N ALA A 176 19.59 -3.87 22.22
CA ALA A 176 20.05 -3.02 23.32
C ALA A 176 20.12 -3.74 24.67
N LEU A 177 19.58 -4.95 24.81
CA LEU A 177 19.72 -5.73 26.03
C LEU A 177 21.17 -6.18 26.20
N ALA A 178 21.73 -5.94 27.39
CA ALA A 178 23.04 -6.47 27.77
C ALA A 178 23.03 -8.00 27.97
N GLU A 179 21.84 -8.61 28.06
CA GLU A 179 21.67 -10.06 28.11
C GLU A 179 21.69 -10.66 26.71
N GLY A 180 22.37 -11.80 26.57
CA GLY A 180 22.40 -12.55 25.32
C GLY A 180 21.04 -13.18 25.05
N VAL A 181 20.39 -12.79 23.94
CA VAL A 181 19.11 -13.31 23.48
C VAL A 181 19.33 -14.10 22.19
N VAL A 182 18.86 -15.36 22.19
CA VAL A 182 18.89 -16.24 21.01
C VAL A 182 17.49 -16.82 20.81
N VAL A 183 16.97 -16.77 19.58
CA VAL A 183 15.66 -17.32 19.21
C VAL A 183 15.87 -18.61 18.42
N VAL A 184 15.39 -19.73 18.98
CA VAL A 184 15.45 -21.05 18.34
C VAL A 184 14.06 -21.44 17.84
N GLN A 185 13.94 -21.71 16.54
CA GLN A 185 12.71 -22.27 15.93
C GLN A 185 13.06 -23.53 15.14
N HIS A 186 12.26 -24.58 15.28
CA HIS A 186 12.49 -25.88 14.63
C HIS A 186 13.89 -26.47 14.89
N GLY A 187 14.46 -26.20 16.06
CA GLY A 187 15.80 -26.64 16.42
C GLY A 187 16.92 -25.89 15.70
N LEU A 188 16.64 -24.82 14.96
CA LEU A 188 17.63 -23.95 14.32
C LEU A 188 17.68 -22.59 15.04
N ILE A 189 18.87 -22.03 15.20
CA ILE A 189 19.02 -20.66 15.70
C ILE A 189 18.66 -19.72 14.56
N CYS A 190 17.56 -18.97 14.71
CA CYS A 190 17.02 -18.08 13.68
C CYS A 190 17.47 -16.63 13.86
N TYR A 191 17.87 -16.27 15.08
CA TYR A 191 18.30 -14.93 15.44
C TYR A 191 19.14 -14.98 16.72
N ALA A 192 20.18 -14.16 16.78
CA ALA A 192 20.98 -13.90 17.97
C ALA A 192 21.31 -12.40 18.02
N ASN A 193 21.15 -11.76 19.18
CA ASN A 193 21.53 -10.36 19.35
C ASN A 193 23.05 -10.20 19.53
N GLN A 194 23.55 -8.96 19.47
CA GLN A 194 24.98 -8.66 19.62
C GLN A 194 25.55 -9.11 20.98
N ALA A 195 24.79 -9.00 22.07
CA ALA A 195 25.23 -9.44 23.39
C ALA A 195 25.44 -10.97 23.44
N ALA A 196 24.54 -11.76 22.85
CA ALA A 196 24.71 -13.20 22.73
C ALA A 196 25.94 -13.53 21.87
N ALA A 197 26.14 -12.79 20.79
CA ALA A 197 27.28 -13.00 19.90
C ALA A 197 28.62 -12.71 20.59
N ALA A 198 28.69 -11.60 21.34
CA ALA A 198 29.83 -11.22 22.15
C ALA A 198 30.16 -12.26 23.24
N MET A 199 29.16 -12.86 23.89
CA MET A 199 29.37 -13.91 24.90
C MET A 199 30.06 -15.17 24.33
N VAL A 200 29.91 -15.43 23.04
CA VAL A 200 30.49 -16.60 22.35
C VAL A 200 31.71 -16.22 21.50
N GLY A 201 32.08 -14.93 21.47
CA GLY A 201 33.19 -14.42 20.67
C GLY A 201 32.99 -14.58 19.17
N ARG A 202 31.73 -14.52 18.69
CA ARG A 202 31.37 -14.66 17.27
C ARG A 202 30.53 -13.48 16.82
N THR A 203 30.34 -13.33 15.50
CA THR A 203 29.35 -12.38 14.97
C THR A 203 27.95 -13.04 14.93
N PRO A 204 26.86 -12.26 15.02
CA PRO A 204 25.49 -12.81 14.96
C PRO A 204 25.24 -13.71 13.75
N GLU A 205 25.81 -13.38 12.59
CA GLU A 205 25.64 -14.12 11.34
C GLU A 205 26.29 -15.51 11.40
N GLN A 206 27.35 -15.68 12.19
CA GLN A 206 28.05 -16.95 12.39
C GLN A 206 27.34 -17.87 13.41
N ILE A 207 26.30 -17.35 14.08
CA ILE A 207 25.54 -18.05 15.12
C ILE A 207 24.21 -18.58 14.57
N VAL A 208 23.63 -17.89 13.57
CA VAL A 208 22.38 -18.28 12.91
C VAL A 208 22.61 -19.54 12.07
N GLY A 209 21.82 -20.59 12.29
CA GLY A 209 21.96 -21.88 11.62
C GLY A 209 21.70 -23.11 12.50
N PRO A 210 22.16 -24.30 12.07
CA PRO A 210 22.04 -25.51 12.85
C PRO A 210 22.82 -25.39 14.18
N PRO A 211 22.26 -25.86 15.31
CA PRO A 211 22.85 -25.72 16.63
C PRO A 211 24.23 -26.41 16.76
N GLY A 212 24.60 -27.27 15.80
CA GLY A 212 25.92 -27.89 15.72
C GLY A 212 27.05 -26.98 15.21
N ALA A 213 26.76 -25.79 14.66
CA ALA A 213 27.79 -24.86 14.19
C ALA A 213 28.52 -24.14 15.34
N ILE A 214 27.96 -24.18 16.54
CA ILE A 214 28.53 -23.57 17.74
C ILE A 214 28.69 -24.69 18.77
N SER A 215 29.92 -25.13 19.01
CA SER A 215 30.26 -25.92 20.20
C SER A 215 30.23 -25.01 21.43
N LEU A 216 29.06 -24.44 21.71
CA LEU A 216 28.76 -24.03 23.07
C LEU A 216 28.63 -25.32 23.84
N THR A 217 29.54 -25.56 24.77
CA THR A 217 29.35 -26.52 25.86
C THR A 217 28.17 -26.01 26.68
N TRP A 218 26.96 -26.15 26.13
CA TRP A 218 25.74 -26.00 26.88
C TRP A 218 25.84 -27.07 27.95
N THR A 219 26.16 -26.66 29.17
CA THR A 219 25.78 -27.43 30.33
C THR A 219 24.26 -27.45 30.32
N THR A 220 23.71 -28.35 29.51
CA THR A 220 22.42 -28.98 29.76
C THR A 220 22.60 -29.76 31.04
N ASN A 221 22.74 -29.03 32.15
CA ASN A 221 22.62 -29.61 33.45
C ASN A 221 21.20 -30.15 33.46
N ARG A 222 21.08 -31.48 33.38
CA ARG A 222 19.82 -32.25 33.39
C ARG A 222 18.93 -31.93 34.60
N THR A 223 19.37 -31.04 35.49
CA THR A 223 18.72 -30.58 36.70
C THR A 223 17.71 -29.44 36.51
N PHE A 224 17.63 -28.76 35.36
CA PHE A 224 16.53 -27.82 35.07
C PHE A 224 15.50 -28.40 34.10
N ARG A 225 14.96 -29.57 34.46
CA ARG A 225 13.61 -29.94 33.99
C ARG A 225 12.62 -29.01 34.68
N ASN A 226 11.84 -28.29 33.87
CA ASN A 226 10.58 -27.65 34.26
C ASN A 226 9.82 -28.47 35.33
N PRO A 227 9.55 -27.94 36.54
CA PRO A 227 8.45 -28.43 37.38
C PRO A 227 7.08 -28.16 36.70
N CYS A 228 7.06 -27.16 35.81
CA CYS A 228 5.99 -26.68 34.93
C CYS A 228 5.08 -27.70 34.21
N TRP A 229 5.66 -28.80 33.74
CA TRP A 229 5.16 -29.46 32.51
C TRP A 229 4.58 -30.87 32.71
N SER A 230 4.23 -31.26 33.94
CA SER A 230 3.68 -32.59 34.20
C SER A 230 2.15 -32.69 34.23
N ARG A 231 1.38 -31.62 33.98
CA ARG A 231 -0.09 -31.72 33.78
C ARG A 231 -0.61 -30.70 32.78
N HIS A 232 -0.85 -31.18 31.56
CA HIS A 232 -1.87 -30.80 30.58
C HIS A 232 -1.30 -30.86 29.16
N ARG A 233 -1.40 -32.07 28.58
CA ARG A 233 -1.46 -32.26 27.13
C ARG A 233 -2.70 -31.50 26.65
N THR A 234 -2.49 -30.33 26.04
CA THR A 234 -3.28 -29.68 24.96
C THR A 234 -3.11 -28.15 25.03
N ALA A 235 -2.01 -27.58 24.52
CA ALA A 235 -1.96 -26.17 24.13
C ALA A 235 -0.79 -25.89 23.19
N LYS A 236 -1.05 -25.09 22.14
CA LYS A 236 -0.11 -24.60 21.10
C LYS A 236 1.23 -24.09 21.67
N PRO A 237 2.35 -24.22 20.93
CA PRO A 237 3.64 -23.72 21.37
C PRO A 237 3.64 -22.17 21.34
N ARG A 238 3.78 -21.55 22.50
CA ARG A 238 4.23 -20.15 22.62
C ARG A 238 5.75 -20.16 22.71
N GLY A 239 6.41 -19.26 21.97
CA GLY A 239 7.88 -19.14 21.99
C GLY A 239 8.41 -18.89 23.40
N CYS A 240 9.44 -19.65 23.80
CA CYS A 240 10.15 -19.43 25.05
C CYS A 240 11.31 -18.45 24.83
N VAL A 241 11.39 -17.42 25.67
CA VAL A 241 12.54 -16.52 25.79
C VAL A 241 13.41 -17.05 26.92
N TRP A 242 14.68 -17.35 26.65
CA TRP A 242 15.64 -17.81 27.66
C TRP A 242 16.76 -16.77 27.79
N GLY A 243 16.94 -16.23 29.00
CA GLY A 243 18.06 -15.33 29.32
C GLY A 243 19.29 -16.13 29.75
N VAL A 244 20.46 -15.80 29.19
CA VAL A 244 21.75 -16.40 29.56
C VAL A 244 22.46 -15.46 30.55
N ARG A 245 22.73 -15.92 31.77
CA ARG A 245 23.54 -15.16 32.75
C ARG A 245 25.04 -15.45 32.57
N PRO A 246 25.91 -14.45 32.74
CA PRO A 246 27.36 -14.64 32.68
C PRO A 246 27.87 -15.40 33.92
N LEU A 247 28.73 -16.39 33.68
CA LEU A 247 29.43 -17.16 34.70
C LEU A 247 30.65 -16.36 35.20
N THR A 248 30.47 -15.55 36.24
CA THR A 248 31.60 -15.08 37.06
C THR A 248 31.69 -15.92 38.33
N GLY A 249 32.89 -16.42 38.61
CA GLY A 249 33.16 -17.46 39.59
C GLY A 249 32.95 -17.10 41.07
N ARG A 250 33.20 -18.15 41.87
CA ARG A 250 33.05 -18.32 43.34
C ARG A 250 31.65 -18.65 43.83
N ALA A 251 31.44 -19.96 43.98
CA ALA A 251 30.44 -20.55 44.85
C ALA A 251 30.60 -20.00 46.28
N SER A 252 29.67 -19.16 46.70
CA SER A 252 29.34 -18.96 48.10
C SER A 252 27.96 -19.55 48.34
N ARG A 253 27.89 -20.52 49.25
CA ARG A 253 26.65 -21.20 49.65
C ARG A 253 25.70 -20.16 50.29
N PRO A 254 24.43 -20.04 49.88
CA PRO A 254 23.44 -19.37 50.70
C PRO A 254 23.02 -20.32 51.82
N ARG A 255 23.27 -19.88 53.07
CA ARG A 255 22.59 -20.38 54.27
C ARG A 255 21.10 -20.12 54.12
N TRP A 256 20.29 -21.16 54.22
CA TRP A 256 18.87 -21.00 54.50
C TRP A 256 18.72 -20.57 55.97
N CYS A 257 18.15 -19.40 56.20
CA CYS A 257 17.61 -18.98 57.49
C CYS A 257 16.31 -18.22 57.24
N ARG A 258 15.23 -18.84 57.76
CA ARG A 258 13.88 -18.36 58.07
C ARG A 258 13.13 -17.53 57.04
#